data_AF-A0A918MYE5-F1
#
_entry.id   AF-A0A918MYE5-F1
#
_cell.length_a   1.000
_cell.length_b   1.000
_cell.length_c   1.000
_cell.angle_alpha   90.00
_cell.angle_beta   90.00
_cell.angle_gamma   90.00
#
_symmetry.space_group_name_H-M   'P 1'
#
loop_
_entity.id
_entity.type
_entity.pdbx_description
1 polymer ?
#
loop_
_entity_poly.entity_id
_entity_poly.type
_entity_poly.pdbx_seq_one_letter_code
_entity_poly.pdbx_strand_id
1 'polypeptide(L)'
;MTDDSVPPHPALEKLEPWFAQMHVQLFDTLQQAQAAVDEAERTGQDLDVSCEYYQQLQRDFKVTVASFPAENHFTLPMIKRTQALEESESGLRLHLAQVWAAAVCTLTLHRMLSAVPLELADDENITGELKMKAAMHYAMWQHLLSDA
;
A
#
# COMPACT_ATOMS: atom_id res chain seq x y z
N MET A 1 -34.47 20.47 -0.85
CA MET A 1 -33.44 19.46 -1.13
C MET A 1 -33.09 18.83 0.19
N THR A 2 -33.79 17.76 0.55
CA THR A 2 -33.39 16.91 1.66
C THR A 2 -32.16 16.14 1.20
N ASP A 3 -31.10 16.30 1.95
CA ASP A 3 -29.90 15.48 1.86
C ASP A 3 -30.33 14.06 2.24
N ASP A 4 -30.69 13.25 1.24
CA ASP A 4 -31.01 11.82 1.39
C ASP A 4 -29.72 11.00 1.54
N SER A 5 -28.77 11.50 2.33
CA SER A 5 -27.64 10.70 2.78
C SER A 5 -28.20 9.63 3.69
N VAL A 6 -28.32 8.40 3.14
CA VAL A 6 -28.55 7.19 3.92
C VAL A 6 -27.58 7.23 5.10
N PRO A 7 -28.06 7.22 6.36
CA PRO A 7 -27.17 7.30 7.51
C PRO A 7 -26.14 6.16 7.41
N PRO A 8 -24.85 6.46 7.63
CA PRO A 8 -23.79 5.48 7.45
C PRO A 8 -24.09 4.25 8.30
N HIS A 9 -23.89 3.07 7.71
CA HIS A 9 -24.18 1.81 8.39
C HIS A 9 -23.42 1.78 9.73
N PRO A 10 -24.05 1.43 10.89
CA PRO A 10 -23.40 1.55 12.22
C PRO A 10 -22.08 0.79 12.37
N ALA A 11 -21.86 -0.23 11.53
CA ALA A 11 -20.59 -0.95 11.47
C ALA A 11 -19.48 -0.12 10.78
N LEU A 12 -19.80 0.70 9.78
CA LEU A 12 -18.86 1.61 9.12
C LEU A 12 -18.48 2.79 10.04
N GLU A 13 -19.42 3.33 10.80
CA GLU A 13 -19.14 4.41 11.77
C GLU A 13 -18.06 3.98 12.78
N LYS A 14 -18.11 2.72 13.24
CA LYS A 14 -17.09 2.17 14.16
C LYS A 14 -15.73 1.99 13.51
N LEU A 15 -15.68 1.80 12.19
CA LEU A 15 -14.45 1.62 11.42
C LEU A 15 -13.86 2.96 10.96
N GLU A 16 -14.64 4.04 10.96
CA GLU A 16 -14.24 5.35 10.44
C GLU A 16 -12.91 5.85 11.01
N PRO A 17 -12.65 5.84 12.34
CA PRO A 17 -11.37 6.30 12.88
C PRO A 17 -10.18 5.48 12.38
N TRP A 18 -10.39 4.16 12.22
CA TRP A 18 -9.36 3.27 11.71
C TRP A 18 -9.16 3.46 10.20
N PHE A 19 -10.23 3.64 9.42
CA PHE A 19 -10.12 3.97 8.00
C PHE A 19 -9.41 5.30 7.79
N ALA A 20 -9.69 6.33 8.60
CA ALA A 20 -8.98 7.60 8.54
C ALA A 20 -7.47 7.41 8.76
N GLN A 21 -7.09 6.59 9.75
CA GLN A 21 -5.69 6.26 10.00
C GLN A 21 -5.04 5.53 8.80
N MET A 22 -5.73 4.57 8.18
CA MET A 22 -5.22 3.87 7.00
C MET A 22 -5.06 4.80 5.79
N HIS A 23 -5.97 5.76 5.60
CA HIS A 23 -5.81 6.78 4.56
C HIS A 23 -4.59 7.68 4.80
N VAL A 24 -4.32 8.07 6.05
CA VAL A 24 -3.09 8.81 6.40
C VAL A 24 -1.86 7.97 6.07
N GLN A 25 -1.85 6.69 6.45
CA GLN A 25 -0.74 5.79 6.11
C GLN A 25 -0.50 5.68 4.59
N LEU A 26 -1.58 5.56 3.80
CA LEU A 26 -1.49 5.53 2.33
C LEU A 26 -0.90 6.83 1.79
N PHE A 27 -1.39 7.97 2.28
CA PHE A 27 -0.89 9.28 1.88
C PHE A 27 0.59 9.44 2.21
N ASP A 28 1.00 9.13 3.43
CA ASP A 28 2.40 9.20 3.88
C ASP A 28 3.28 8.31 3.00
N THR A 29 2.87 7.06 2.76
CA THR A 29 3.62 6.12 1.90
C THR A 29 3.86 6.68 0.50
N LEU A 30 2.83 7.28 -0.11
CA LEU A 30 2.93 7.87 -1.44
C LEU A 30 3.82 9.12 -1.44
N GLN A 31 3.75 9.94 -0.39
CA GLN A 31 4.65 11.08 -0.23
C GLN A 31 6.11 10.65 -0.11
N GLN A 32 6.40 9.62 0.70
CA GLN A 32 7.74 9.07 0.84
C GLN A 32 8.26 8.51 -0.49
N ALA A 33 7.41 7.81 -1.25
CA ALA A 33 7.76 7.28 -2.57
C ALA A 33 8.11 8.41 -3.57
N GLN A 34 7.31 9.48 -3.59
CA GLN A 34 7.58 10.64 -4.44
C GLN A 34 8.88 11.34 -4.03
N ALA A 35 9.09 11.55 -2.73
CA ALA A 35 10.30 12.20 -2.22
C ALA A 35 11.57 11.39 -2.55
N ALA A 36 11.47 10.06 -2.57
CA ALA A 36 12.55 9.18 -3.01
C ALA A 36 12.86 9.36 -4.52
N VAL A 37 11.83 9.48 -5.37
CA VAL A 37 12.03 9.80 -6.79
C VAL A 37 12.70 11.17 -6.95
N ASP A 38 12.18 12.19 -6.28
CA ASP A 38 12.70 13.56 -6.35
C ASP A 38 14.18 13.63 -5.91
N GLU A 39 14.57 12.87 -4.90
CA GLU A 39 15.96 12.79 -4.42
C GLU A 39 16.89 12.14 -5.46
N ALA A 40 16.46 11.05 -6.08
CA ALA A 40 17.24 10.38 -7.13
C ALA A 40 17.38 11.29 -8.38
N GLU A 41 16.30 11.98 -8.76
CA GLU A 41 16.32 12.94 -9.87
C GLU A 41 17.24 14.13 -9.56
N ARG A 42 17.15 14.68 -8.35
CA ARG A 42 17.96 15.83 -7.90
C ARG A 42 19.45 15.51 -7.89
N THR A 43 19.82 14.30 -7.51
CA THR A 43 21.22 13.86 -7.44
C THR A 43 21.74 13.29 -8.75
N GLY A 44 20.84 12.84 -9.64
CA GLY A 44 21.20 12.08 -10.84
C GLY A 44 21.82 10.72 -10.52
N GLN A 45 21.62 10.22 -9.30
CA GLN A 45 22.18 8.98 -8.77
C GLN A 45 21.05 8.13 -8.17
N ASP A 46 21.32 6.83 -8.01
CA ASP A 46 20.45 5.97 -7.21
C ASP A 46 20.49 6.40 -5.74
N LEU A 47 19.50 5.97 -4.96
CA LEU A 47 19.39 6.34 -3.55
C LEU A 47 20.56 5.76 -2.73
N ASP A 48 21.01 6.56 -1.76
CA ASP A 48 21.95 6.09 -0.74
C ASP A 48 21.21 5.27 0.35
N VAL A 49 21.92 4.35 1.01
CA VAL A 49 21.37 3.57 2.13
C VAL A 49 20.94 4.44 3.33
N SER A 50 21.49 5.64 3.45
CA SER A 50 21.15 6.63 4.47
C SER A 50 19.98 7.54 4.07
N CYS A 51 19.45 7.42 2.84
CA CYS A 51 18.27 8.16 2.41
C CYS A 51 17.10 7.86 3.35
N GLU A 52 16.55 8.90 3.97
CA GLU A 52 15.49 8.74 4.97
C GLU A 52 14.21 8.15 4.36
N TYR A 53 13.86 8.55 3.13
CA TYR A 53 12.69 8.08 2.41
C TYR A 53 12.80 6.58 2.10
N TYR A 54 14.00 6.14 1.68
CA TYR A 54 14.29 4.73 1.45
C TYR A 54 14.14 3.89 2.72
N GLN A 55 14.74 4.35 3.83
CA GLN A 55 14.64 3.65 5.11
C GLN A 55 13.22 3.63 5.67
N GLN A 56 12.46 4.72 5.48
CA GLN A 56 11.08 4.79 5.94
C GLN A 56 10.20 3.80 5.18
N LEU A 57 10.27 3.75 3.85
CA LEU A 57 9.52 2.80 3.03
C LEU A 57 9.86 1.35 3.35
N GLN A 58 11.13 1.04 3.62
CA GLN A 58 11.54 -0.28 4.08
C GLN A 58 10.87 -0.66 5.41
N ARG A 59 10.85 0.27 6.38
CA ARG A 59 10.20 0.06 7.68
C ARG A 59 8.69 -0.13 7.51
N ASP A 60 8.06 0.71 6.71
CA ASP A 60 6.61 0.67 6.46
C ASP A 60 6.20 -0.67 5.84
N PHE A 61 6.99 -1.17 4.89
CA PHE A 61 6.79 -2.51 4.32
C PHE A 61 6.89 -3.60 5.39
N LYS A 62 7.96 -3.61 6.19
CA LYS A 62 8.16 -4.63 7.24
C LYS A 62 7.04 -4.63 8.28
N VAL A 63 6.63 -3.44 8.74
CA VAL A 63 5.52 -3.30 9.70
C VAL A 63 4.19 -3.72 9.10
N THR A 64 3.93 -3.32 7.86
CA THR A 64 2.67 -3.66 7.15
C THR A 64 2.56 -5.16 6.95
N VAL A 65 3.63 -5.83 6.50
CA VAL A 65 3.67 -7.30 6.34
C VAL A 65 3.47 -8.01 7.67
N ALA A 66 4.16 -7.58 8.75
CA ALA A 66 4.01 -8.19 10.07
C ALA A 66 2.58 -8.07 10.63
N SER A 67 1.86 -7.02 10.23
CA SER A 67 0.49 -6.76 10.66
C SER A 67 -0.57 -7.31 9.69
N PHE A 68 -0.16 -7.89 8.56
CA PHE A 68 -1.05 -8.40 7.53
C PHE A 68 -1.37 -9.88 7.79
N PRO A 69 -2.64 -10.30 7.81
CA PRO A 69 -3.00 -11.71 7.94
C PRO A 69 -2.65 -12.44 6.64
N ALA A 70 -1.39 -12.85 6.52
CA ALA A 70 -0.82 -13.38 5.28
C ALA A 70 -1.17 -14.85 5.01
N GLU A 71 -1.73 -15.56 5.98
CA GLU A 71 -2.11 -16.97 5.81
C GLU A 71 -3.20 -17.11 4.75
N ASN A 72 -2.88 -17.83 3.66
CA ASN A 72 -3.75 -18.08 2.51
C ASN A 72 -4.17 -16.85 1.68
N HIS A 73 -3.56 -15.68 1.90
CA HIS A 73 -3.85 -14.51 1.08
C HIS A 73 -3.12 -14.57 -0.27
N PHE A 74 -3.77 -14.13 -1.35
CA PHE A 74 -3.22 -14.17 -2.71
C PHE A 74 -1.98 -13.30 -2.90
N THR A 75 -1.71 -12.35 -1.99
CA THR A 75 -0.50 -11.49 -2.00
C THR A 75 0.74 -12.16 -1.41
N LEU A 76 0.61 -13.32 -0.75
CA LEU A 76 1.74 -13.99 -0.11
C LEU A 76 2.92 -14.29 -1.07
N PRO A 77 2.70 -14.75 -2.32
CA PRO A 77 3.78 -14.92 -3.28
C PRO A 77 4.52 -13.60 -3.60
N MET A 78 3.79 -12.49 -3.65
CA MET A 78 4.37 -11.17 -3.93
C MET A 78 5.18 -10.64 -2.76
N ILE A 79 4.67 -10.81 -1.52
CA ILE A 79 5.43 -10.50 -0.30
C ILE A 79 6.79 -11.22 -0.32
N LYS A 80 6.77 -12.54 -0.60
CA LYS A 80 8.00 -13.35 -0.66
C LYS A 80 8.95 -12.89 -1.76
N ARG A 81 8.43 -12.54 -2.94
CA ARG A 81 9.26 -12.00 -4.04
C ARG A 81 9.88 -10.65 -3.67
N THR A 82 9.14 -9.76 -3.02
CA THR A 82 9.68 -8.49 -2.52
C THR A 82 10.77 -8.70 -1.47
N GLN A 83 10.58 -9.64 -0.54
CA GLN A 83 11.61 -9.99 0.44
C GLN A 83 12.87 -10.58 -0.22
N ALA A 84 12.70 -11.47 -1.20
CA ALA A 84 13.83 -12.02 -1.95
C ALA A 84 14.56 -10.96 -2.78
N LEU A 85 13.85 -9.96 -3.31
CA LEU A 85 14.46 -8.82 -4.00
C LEU A 85 15.23 -7.91 -3.05
N GLU A 86 14.73 -7.69 -1.81
CA GLU A 86 15.46 -6.95 -0.78
C GLU A 86 16.78 -7.63 -0.39
N GLU A 87 16.81 -8.96 -0.43
CA GLU A 87 18.01 -9.76 -0.12
C GLU A 87 18.99 -9.86 -1.30
N SER A 88 18.60 -9.48 -2.51
CA SER A 88 19.48 -9.53 -3.68
C SER A 88 20.38 -8.29 -3.75
N GLU A 89 21.67 -8.50 -4.01
CA GLU A 89 22.64 -7.39 -4.14
C GLU A 89 22.52 -6.61 -5.47
N SER A 90 21.52 -6.91 -6.30
CA SER A 90 21.46 -6.47 -7.70
C SER A 90 20.44 -5.37 -8.00
N GLY A 91 19.62 -4.95 -7.03
CA GLY A 91 18.55 -3.97 -7.25
C GLY A 91 18.99 -2.52 -7.07
N LEU A 92 18.49 -1.62 -7.94
CA LEU A 92 18.51 -0.18 -7.67
C LEU A 92 17.63 0.12 -6.45
N ARG A 93 18.13 0.94 -5.52
CA ARG A 93 17.42 1.27 -4.27
C ARG A 93 16.15 2.06 -4.53
N LEU A 94 16.14 2.94 -5.53
CA LEU A 94 14.92 3.61 -5.96
C LEU A 94 13.85 2.60 -6.41
N HIS A 95 14.25 1.60 -7.19
CA HIS A 95 13.32 0.55 -7.63
C HIS A 95 12.76 -0.23 -6.43
N LEU A 96 13.62 -0.61 -5.48
CA LEU A 96 13.18 -1.31 -4.28
C LEU A 96 12.24 -0.45 -3.41
N ALA A 97 12.50 0.85 -3.29
CA ALA A 97 11.60 1.81 -2.63
C ALA A 97 10.21 1.85 -3.30
N GLN A 98 10.16 1.87 -4.63
CA GLN A 98 8.91 1.82 -5.40
C GLN A 98 8.16 0.50 -5.18
N VAL A 99 8.88 -0.64 -5.16
CA VAL A 99 8.30 -1.96 -4.87
C VAL A 99 7.67 -1.97 -3.47
N TRP A 100 8.37 -1.47 -2.45
CA TRP A 100 7.84 -1.39 -1.09
C TRP A 100 6.62 -0.48 -0.99
N ALA A 101 6.64 0.69 -1.62
CA ALA A 101 5.50 1.61 -1.63
C ALA A 101 4.26 0.97 -2.26
N ALA A 102 4.42 0.30 -3.41
CA ALA A 102 3.33 -0.41 -4.06
C ALA A 102 2.79 -1.54 -3.17
N ALA A 103 3.67 -2.31 -2.53
CA ALA A 103 3.29 -3.37 -1.60
C ALA A 103 2.50 -2.83 -0.39
N VAL A 104 2.99 -1.78 0.26
CA VAL A 104 2.31 -1.16 1.42
C VAL A 104 0.92 -0.65 1.04
N CYS A 105 0.80 0.03 -0.11
CA CYS A 105 -0.48 0.49 -0.62
C CYS A 105 -1.45 -0.67 -0.85
N THR A 106 -1.02 -1.69 -1.58
CA THR A 106 -1.84 -2.89 -1.83
C THR A 106 -2.30 -3.55 -0.54
N LEU A 107 -1.37 -3.85 0.38
CA LEU A 107 -1.69 -4.57 1.62
C LEU A 107 -2.61 -3.74 2.52
N THR A 108 -2.40 -2.43 2.61
CA THR A 108 -3.27 -1.53 3.39
C THR A 108 -4.68 -1.49 2.83
N LEU A 109 -4.83 -1.32 1.50
CA LEU A 109 -6.13 -1.30 0.83
C LEU A 109 -6.88 -2.64 0.97
N HIS A 110 -6.16 -3.76 0.92
CA HIS A 110 -6.77 -5.07 1.17
C HIS A 110 -7.22 -5.25 2.62
N ARG A 111 -6.44 -4.78 3.60
CA ARG A 111 -6.88 -4.79 5.00
C ARG A 111 -8.15 -3.96 5.18
N MET A 112 -8.21 -2.80 4.52
CA MET A 112 -9.40 -1.96 4.53
C MET A 112 -10.61 -2.70 3.95
N LEU A 113 -10.46 -3.35 2.79
CA LEU A 113 -11.53 -4.14 2.16
C LEU A 113 -12.00 -5.29 3.05
N SER A 114 -11.07 -6.01 3.68
CA SER A 114 -11.40 -7.14 4.57
C SER A 114 -12.06 -6.71 5.88
N ALA A 115 -11.95 -5.44 6.27
CA ALA A 115 -12.63 -4.90 7.44
C ALA A 115 -14.08 -4.47 7.13
N VAL A 116 -14.43 -4.27 5.85
CA VAL A 116 -15.81 -3.93 5.46
C VAL A 116 -16.73 -5.13 5.77
N PRO A 117 -17.87 -4.91 6.43
CA PRO A 117 -18.85 -5.96 6.68
C PRO A 117 -19.30 -6.65 5.40
N LEU A 118 -19.50 -7.97 5.44
CA LEU A 118 -19.79 -8.78 4.26
C LEU A 118 -21.05 -8.30 3.52
N GLU A 119 -22.06 -7.84 4.27
CA GLU A 119 -23.31 -7.30 3.73
C GLU A 119 -23.14 -5.99 2.93
N LEU A 120 -21.99 -5.31 3.07
CA LEU A 120 -21.64 -4.09 2.35
C LEU A 120 -20.49 -4.29 1.35
N ALA A 121 -19.87 -5.47 1.33
CA ALA A 121 -18.67 -5.74 0.53
C ALA A 121 -18.91 -5.63 -0.98
N ASP A 122 -20.14 -5.90 -1.42
CA ASP A 122 -20.56 -5.83 -2.83
C ASP A 122 -21.21 -4.48 -3.20
N ASP A 123 -21.37 -3.55 -2.25
CA ASP A 123 -21.86 -2.21 -2.56
C ASP A 123 -20.73 -1.38 -3.17
N GLU A 124 -20.86 -1.08 -4.46
CA GLU A 124 -19.88 -0.30 -5.22
C GLU A 124 -19.81 1.17 -4.76
N ASN A 125 -20.87 1.72 -4.16
CA ASN A 125 -20.82 3.08 -3.60
C ASN A 125 -19.97 3.13 -2.32
N ILE A 126 -19.77 1.99 -1.65
CA ILE A 126 -19.00 1.88 -0.41
C ILE A 126 -17.57 1.42 -0.72
N THR A 127 -17.42 0.40 -1.57
CA THR A 127 -16.15 -0.30 -1.77
C THR A 127 -15.50 -0.07 -3.13
N GLY A 128 -16.22 0.52 -4.10
CA GLY A 128 -15.77 0.57 -5.50
C GLY A 128 -14.44 1.30 -5.67
N GLU A 129 -14.28 2.48 -5.05
CA GLU A 129 -13.01 3.22 -5.11
C GLU A 129 -11.86 2.44 -4.45
N LEU A 130 -12.14 1.79 -3.32
CA LEU A 130 -11.16 1.01 -2.58
C LEU A 130 -10.70 -0.23 -3.38
N LYS A 131 -11.64 -0.94 -4.02
CA LYS A 131 -11.37 -2.06 -4.93
C LYS A 131 -10.53 -1.62 -6.13
N MET A 132 -10.90 -0.50 -6.76
CA MET A 132 -10.17 0.05 -7.90
C MET A 132 -8.72 0.39 -7.53
N LYS A 133 -8.52 1.12 -6.42
CA LYS A 133 -7.17 1.47 -5.93
C LYS A 133 -6.36 0.23 -5.57
N ALA A 134 -6.97 -0.75 -4.90
CA ALA A 134 -6.30 -1.99 -4.54
C ALA A 134 -5.78 -2.74 -5.78
N ALA A 135 -6.63 -2.87 -6.81
CA ALA A 135 -6.27 -3.50 -8.07
C ALA A 135 -5.16 -2.73 -8.80
N MET A 136 -5.23 -1.40 -8.85
CA MET A 136 -4.22 -0.55 -9.47
C MET A 136 -2.85 -0.71 -8.82
N HIS A 137 -2.77 -0.61 -7.48
CA HIS A 137 -1.50 -0.77 -6.77
C HIS A 137 -0.98 -2.21 -6.84
N TYR A 138 -1.86 -3.21 -6.83
CA TYR A 138 -1.46 -4.60 -7.02
C TYR A 138 -0.83 -4.82 -8.40
N ALA A 139 -1.44 -4.28 -9.46
CA ALA A 139 -0.88 -4.35 -10.81
C ALA A 139 0.47 -3.64 -10.91
N MET A 140 0.61 -2.47 -10.27
CA MET A 140 1.89 -1.76 -10.18
C MET A 140 2.96 -2.60 -9.48
N TRP A 141 2.63 -3.18 -8.32
CA TRP A 141 3.54 -4.03 -7.58
C TRP A 141 3.96 -5.26 -8.39
N GLN A 142 3.03 -5.86 -9.14
CA GLN A 142 3.31 -7.00 -10.01
C GLN A 142 4.24 -6.62 -11.16
N HIS A 143 4.03 -5.45 -11.76
CA HIS A 143 4.87 -4.94 -12.83
C HIS A 143 6.30 -4.70 -12.34
N LEU A 144 6.45 -3.97 -11.22
CA LEU A 144 7.77 -3.68 -10.64
C LEU A 144 8.53 -4.96 -10.30
N LEU A 145 7.86 -5.97 -9.74
CA LEU A 145 8.49 -7.27 -9.45
C LEU A 145 8.82 -8.12 -10.68
N SER A 146 8.24 -7.79 -11.85
CA SER A 146 8.53 -8.48 -13.11
C SER A 146 9.71 -7.86 -13.86
N ASP A 147 10.01 -6.59 -13.56
CA ASP A 147 11.14 -5.85 -14.12
C ASP A 147 12.45 -6.03 -13.31
N ALA A 148 12.37 -6.79 -12.21
CA ALA A 148 13.45 -7.06 -11.25
C ALA A 148 14.23 -8.35 -11.53
#